data_AF-A0A9P0FW64-F1
#
_entry.id   AF-A0A9P0FW64-F1
#
_cell.length_a   1.000
_cell.length_b   1.000
_cell.length_c   1.000
_cell.angle_alpha   90.00
_cell.angle_beta   90.00
_cell.angle_gamma   90.00
#
_symmetry.space_group_name_H-M   'P 1'
#
loop_
_entity.id
_entity.type
_entity.pdbx_description
1 polymer ?
#
loop_
_entity_poly.entity_id
_entity_poly.type
_entity_poly.pdbx_seq_one_letter_code
_entity_poly.pdbx_strand_id
1 'polypeptide(L)'
;MAMPGQDKEKPPEEEKKKRRVPLYPGFPELARSDVSIHPAYSKLALAYRVVCRHRYHWSKAIQRKQFMRELHSFEKLQSNALDGVRVHREFSQGILSHTIPPRRYIQKLTPDPLTSKQRMRVEEIISGRVNFSQK
;
A
#
# COMPACT_ATOMS: atom_id res chain seq x y z
N MET A 1 37.44 3.00 -102.91
CA MET A 1 38.03 3.69 -101.75
C MET A 1 37.02 3.63 -100.60
N ALA A 2 37.39 2.94 -99.50
CA ALA A 2 36.88 2.97 -98.11
C ALA A 2 35.36 3.01 -97.76
N MET A 3 34.91 1.98 -97.01
CA MET A 3 33.86 2.03 -95.94
C MET A 3 34.46 2.70 -94.66
N PRO A 4 33.76 3.01 -93.52
CA PRO A 4 32.44 2.55 -93.02
C PRO A 4 31.60 3.60 -92.22
N GLY A 5 30.46 3.21 -91.64
CA GLY A 5 29.84 3.94 -90.51
C GLY A 5 28.34 3.66 -90.29
N GLN A 6 28.01 2.90 -89.25
CA GLN A 6 26.68 2.76 -88.65
C GLN A 6 26.26 4.12 -88.05
N ASP A 7 24.97 4.50 -88.00
CA ASP A 7 24.18 4.31 -86.78
C ASP A 7 22.68 4.42 -87.05
N LYS A 8 21.93 3.42 -86.55
CA LYS A 8 20.47 3.40 -86.56
C LYS A 8 19.96 4.15 -85.34
N GLU A 9 19.43 5.36 -85.51
CA GLU A 9 18.68 6.04 -84.46
C GLU A 9 17.30 5.39 -84.31
N LYS A 10 17.15 4.57 -83.27
CA LYS A 10 15.84 4.10 -82.75
C LYS A 10 15.25 5.17 -81.83
N PRO A 11 13.92 5.32 -81.76
CA PRO A 11 13.26 6.27 -80.86
C PRO A 11 13.55 5.95 -79.39
N PRO A 12 13.49 6.94 -78.48
CA PRO A 12 13.77 6.73 -77.07
C PRO A 12 12.72 5.79 -76.47
N GLU A 13 13.14 4.57 -76.13
CA GLU A 13 12.34 3.66 -75.33
C GLU A 13 12.09 4.31 -73.97
N GLU A 14 10.83 4.65 -73.73
CA GLU A 14 10.29 4.99 -72.42
C GLU A 14 10.84 4.03 -71.37
N GLU A 15 11.61 4.55 -70.40
CA GLU A 15 12.00 3.80 -69.22
C GLU A 15 10.73 3.36 -68.50
N LYS A 16 10.27 2.14 -68.81
CA LYS A 16 9.22 1.45 -68.07
C LYS A 16 9.74 1.25 -66.66
N LYS A 17 9.44 2.21 -65.77
CA LYS A 17 9.54 2.06 -64.32
C LYS A 17 8.80 0.78 -63.98
N LYS A 18 9.56 -0.30 -63.78
CA LYS A 18 9.02 -1.60 -63.37
C LYS A 18 8.26 -1.34 -62.08
N ARG A 19 6.92 -1.33 -62.15
CA ARG A 19 6.07 -1.23 -60.97
C ARG A 19 6.46 -2.40 -60.09
N ARG A 20 7.19 -2.15 -59.00
CA ARG A 20 7.55 -3.18 -58.03
C ARG A 20 6.25 -3.63 -57.40
N VAL A 21 5.73 -4.75 -57.86
CA VAL A 21 4.57 -5.39 -57.25
C VAL A 21 5.00 -5.74 -55.82
N PRO A 22 4.31 -5.22 -54.78
CA PRO A 22 4.63 -5.61 -53.42
C PRO A 22 4.47 -7.12 -53.30
N LEU A 23 5.48 -7.78 -52.74
CA LEU A 23 5.52 -9.24 -52.59
C LEU A 23 4.28 -9.78 -51.84
N TYR A 24 3.64 -8.92 -51.03
CA TYR A 24 2.36 -9.18 -50.35
C TYR A 24 1.37 -8.00 -50.50
N PRO A 25 0.23 -8.17 -51.19
CA PRO A 25 -0.74 -7.09 -51.46
C PRO A 25 -1.50 -6.50 -50.25
N GLY A 26 -1.25 -6.97 -49.02
CA GLY A 26 -1.95 -6.51 -47.80
C GLY A 26 -1.06 -5.80 -46.78
N PHE A 27 0.27 -5.78 -46.98
CA PHE A 27 1.21 -5.25 -45.98
C PHE A 27 2.35 -4.47 -46.65
N PRO A 28 2.07 -3.25 -47.13
CA PRO A 28 3.08 -2.39 -47.77
C PRO A 28 4.17 -1.91 -46.79
N GLU A 29 3.93 -2.02 -45.48
CA GLU A 29 4.86 -1.60 -44.43
C GLU A 29 6.11 -2.49 -44.36
N LEU A 30 6.00 -3.78 -44.68
CA LEU A 30 7.14 -4.72 -44.66
C LEU A 30 8.18 -4.46 -45.76
N ALA A 31 7.83 -3.69 -46.79
CA ALA A 31 8.73 -3.35 -47.88
C ALA A 31 9.64 -2.15 -47.57
N ARG A 32 9.48 -1.51 -46.40
CA ARG A 32 10.32 -0.39 -45.95
C ARG A 32 11.53 -0.91 -45.18
N SER A 33 12.72 -0.42 -45.54
CA SER A 33 14.01 -0.78 -44.92
C SER A 33 14.05 -0.58 -43.41
N ASP A 34 13.26 0.36 -42.91
CA ASP A 34 13.34 0.89 -41.55
C ASP A 34 12.57 0.03 -40.52
N VAL A 35 11.87 -1.02 -40.99
CA VAL A 35 11.06 -1.93 -40.18
C VAL A 35 11.86 -3.09 -39.59
N SER A 36 13.10 -3.31 -40.06
CA SER A 36 13.96 -4.40 -39.57
C SER A 36 14.62 -4.11 -38.21
N ILE A 37 14.68 -2.85 -37.79
CA ILE A 37 15.37 -2.44 -36.55
C ILE A 37 14.45 -2.57 -35.32
N HIS A 38 13.14 -2.40 -35.51
CA HIS A 38 12.15 -2.54 -34.43
C HIS A 38 10.91 -3.25 -34.98
N PRO A 39 10.72 -4.57 -34.75
CA PRO A 39 9.43 -5.19 -35.04
C PRO A 39 8.38 -4.44 -34.22
N ALA A 40 7.24 -4.10 -34.83
CA ALA A 40 6.18 -3.35 -34.18
C ALA A 40 5.64 -4.12 -32.95
N TYR A 41 6.23 -3.87 -31.78
CA TYR A 41 5.76 -4.37 -30.48
C TYR A 41 4.36 -3.82 -30.10
N SER A 42 3.78 -2.95 -30.94
CA SER A 42 2.44 -2.39 -30.76
C SER A 42 1.30 -3.41 -30.87
N LYS A 43 1.55 -4.64 -31.34
CA LYS A 43 0.53 -5.69 -31.48
C LYS A 43 0.85 -7.01 -30.76
N LEU A 44 1.88 -7.07 -29.91
CA LEU A 44 2.16 -8.29 -29.13
C LEU A 44 1.25 -8.34 -27.89
N ALA A 45 0.08 -8.95 -28.02
CA ALA A 45 -0.76 -9.26 -26.87
C ALA A 45 -0.06 -10.33 -26.01
N LEU A 46 0.15 -10.05 -24.70
CA LEU A 46 0.67 -11.06 -23.78
C LEU A 46 -0.25 -12.29 -23.81
N ALA A 47 0.36 -13.47 -23.88
CA ALA A 47 -0.38 -14.72 -23.79
C ALA A 47 -1.26 -14.71 -22.52
N TYR A 48 -2.53 -15.08 -22.67
CA TYR A 48 -3.55 -14.98 -21.62
C TYR A 48 -3.11 -15.61 -20.28
N ARG A 49 -2.36 -16.71 -20.33
CA ARG A 49 -1.79 -17.38 -19.15
C ARG A 49 -0.93 -16.46 -18.28
N VAL A 50 -0.14 -15.57 -18.91
CA VAL A 50 0.73 -14.61 -18.21
C VAL A 50 -0.11 -13.52 -17.55
N VAL A 51 -1.13 -13.02 -18.25
CA VAL A 51 -2.07 -12.03 -17.70
C VAL A 51 -2.80 -12.59 -16.47
N CYS A 52 -3.29 -13.83 -16.54
CA CYS A 52 -3.93 -14.49 -15.41
C CYS A 52 -2.99 -14.66 -14.21
N ARG A 53 -1.73 -15.06 -14.43
CA ARG A 53 -0.74 -15.18 -13.36
C ARG A 53 -0.45 -13.84 -12.70
N HIS A 54 -0.37 -12.76 -13.49
CA HIS A 54 -0.18 -11.41 -12.98
C HIS A 54 -1.36 -10.93 -12.13
N ARG A 55 -2.59 -11.13 -12.62
CA ARG A 55 -3.81 -10.81 -11.87
C ARG A 55 -3.87 -11.54 -10.54
N TYR A 56 -3.60 -12.85 -10.55
CA TYR A 56 -3.60 -13.65 -9.34
C TYR A 56 -2.54 -13.17 -8.33
N HIS A 57 -1.32 -12.89 -8.80
CA HIS A 57 -0.25 -12.38 -7.96
C HIS A 57 -0.62 -11.05 -7.29
N TRP A 58 -1.18 -10.10 -8.06
CA TRP A 58 -1.62 -8.82 -7.51
C TRP A 58 -2.77 -8.97 -6.52
N SER A 59 -3.79 -9.77 -6.83
CA SER A 59 -4.88 -10.04 -5.89
C SER A 59 -4.37 -10.64 -4.58
N LYS A 60 -3.42 -11.58 -4.64
CA LYS A 60 -2.80 -12.17 -3.44
C LYS A 60 -2.04 -11.13 -2.62
N ALA A 61 -1.28 -10.25 -3.27
CA ALA A 61 -0.55 -9.18 -2.60
C ALA A 61 -1.50 -8.19 -1.90
N ILE A 62 -2.60 -7.82 -2.57
CA ILE A 62 -3.63 -6.92 -2.03
C ILE A 62 -4.33 -7.56 -0.83
N GLN A 63 -4.76 -8.81 -0.94
CA GLN A 63 -5.40 -9.55 0.16
C GLN A 63 -4.50 -9.64 1.38
N ARG A 64 -3.22 -10.01 1.18
CA ARG A 64 -2.25 -10.07 2.28
C ARG A 64 -2.07 -8.71 2.95
N LYS A 65 -2.00 -7.64 2.17
CA LYS A 65 -1.88 -6.27 2.70
C LYS A 65 -3.12 -5.87 3.52
N GLN A 66 -4.32 -6.23 3.07
CA GLN A 66 -5.54 -5.97 3.84
C GLN A 66 -5.60 -6.78 5.13
N PHE A 67 -5.31 -8.08 5.06
CA PHE A 67 -5.27 -8.93 6.23
C PHE A 67 -4.32 -8.40 7.32
N MET A 68 -3.13 -7.96 6.93
CA MET A 68 -2.17 -7.39 7.90
C MET A 68 -2.68 -6.07 8.51
N ARG A 69 -3.36 -5.23 7.73
CA ARG A 69 -3.97 -4.00 8.26
C ARG A 69 -5.07 -4.31 9.27
N GLU A 70 -5.91 -5.29 8.99
CA GLU A 70 -6.96 -5.76 9.90
C GLU A 70 -6.37 -6.30 11.20
N LEU A 71 -5.32 -7.13 11.10
CA LEU A 71 -4.61 -7.69 12.26
C LEU A 71 -4.08 -6.58 13.18
N HIS A 72 -3.37 -5.60 12.62
CA HIS A 72 -2.88 -4.46 13.40
C HIS A 72 -3.99 -3.58 13.98
N SER A 73 -5.14 -3.49 13.28
CA SER A 73 -6.33 -2.82 13.81
C SER A 73 -6.85 -3.55 15.06
N PHE A 74 -6.93 -4.88 15.02
CA PHE A 74 -7.38 -5.68 16.15
C PHE A 74 -6.41 -5.60 17.33
N GLU A 75 -5.10 -5.63 17.07
CA GLU A 75 -4.07 -5.46 18.09
C GLU A 75 -4.23 -4.12 18.84
N LYS A 76 -4.47 -3.02 18.11
CA LYS A 76 -4.73 -1.70 18.71
C LYS A 76 -6.06 -1.65 19.47
N LEU A 77 -7.08 -2.38 19.01
CA LEU A 77 -8.37 -2.45 19.70
C LEU A 77 -8.23 -3.14 21.08
N GLN A 78 -7.35 -4.13 21.19
CA GLN A 78 -7.15 -4.87 22.44
C GLN A 78 -6.61 -4.00 23.58
N SER A 79 -5.64 -3.10 23.30
CA SER A 79 -5.17 -2.15 24.32
C SER A 79 -6.28 -1.22 24.79
N ASN A 80 -7.07 -0.70 23.84
CA ASN A 80 -8.19 0.18 24.16
C ASN A 80 -9.29 -0.54 24.99
N ALA A 81 -9.54 -1.82 24.72
CA ALA A 81 -10.48 -2.62 25.49
C ALA A 81 -10.00 -2.85 26.94
N LEU A 82 -8.70 -3.11 27.13
CA LEU A 82 -8.10 -3.23 28.47
C LEU A 82 -8.15 -1.91 29.24
N ASP A 83 -7.90 -0.79 28.57
CA ASP A 83 -7.99 0.54 29.19
C ASP A 83 -9.43 0.88 29.59
N GLY A 84 -10.43 0.54 28.76
CA GLY A 84 -11.84 0.68 29.13
C GLY A 84 -12.21 -0.10 30.39
N VAL A 85 -11.69 -1.33 30.54
CA VAL A 85 -11.89 -2.15 31.76
C VAL A 85 -11.15 -1.55 32.95
N ARG A 86 -9.94 -1.00 32.76
CA ARG A 86 -9.17 -0.32 33.84
C ARG A 86 -9.91 0.92 34.33
N VAL A 87 -10.32 1.80 33.43
CA VAL A 87 -11.13 2.99 33.76
C VAL A 87 -12.42 2.58 34.46
N HIS A 88 -13.14 1.58 33.95
CA HIS A 88 -14.33 1.09 34.64
C HIS A 88 -14.00 0.62 36.05
N ARG A 89 -12.93 -0.16 36.28
CA ARG A 89 -12.55 -0.59 37.63
C ARG A 89 -12.20 0.57 38.56
N GLU A 90 -11.48 1.57 38.08
CA GLU A 90 -11.05 2.71 38.89
C GLU A 90 -12.24 3.62 39.26
N PHE A 91 -13.12 3.90 38.31
CA PHE A 91 -14.19 4.89 38.49
C PHE A 91 -15.54 4.29 38.95
N SER A 92 -15.87 3.04 38.58
CA SER A 92 -17.18 2.46 38.90
C SER A 92 -17.30 1.96 40.34
N GLN A 93 -16.18 1.65 41.01
CA GLN A 93 -16.18 1.11 42.37
C GLN A 93 -16.73 2.11 43.40
N GLY A 94 -16.53 3.41 43.17
CA GLY A 94 -17.05 4.47 44.05
C GLY A 94 -18.51 4.84 43.81
N ILE A 95 -19.08 4.53 42.64
CA ILE A 95 -20.39 5.05 42.19
C ILE A 95 -21.49 3.98 42.26
N LEU A 96 -21.17 2.71 42.01
CA LEU A 96 -22.17 1.65 41.87
C LEU A 96 -22.56 0.95 43.18
N SER A 97 -21.82 1.16 44.27
CA SER A 97 -22.16 0.57 45.56
C SER A 97 -22.85 1.61 46.45
N HIS A 98 -24.12 1.37 46.80
CA HIS A 98 -24.85 2.15 47.80
C HIS A 98 -24.20 2.03 49.20
N THR A 99 -23.32 1.04 49.38
CA THR A 99 -22.55 0.79 50.59
C THR A 99 -21.06 0.87 50.29
N ILE A 100 -20.36 1.83 50.90
CA ILE A 100 -18.92 2.02 50.73
C ILE A 100 -18.20 0.73 51.16
N PRO A 101 -17.48 0.02 50.26
CA PRO A 101 -16.79 -1.20 50.64
C PRO A 101 -15.70 -0.91 51.67
N PRO A 102 -15.41 -1.86 52.58
CA PRO A 102 -14.40 -1.65 53.61
C PRO A 102 -13.03 -1.39 52.98
N ARG A 103 -12.27 -0.46 53.59
CA ARG A 103 -11.01 0.09 53.06
C ARG A 103 -9.96 -0.96 52.63
N ARG A 104 -9.94 -2.13 53.27
CA ARG A 104 -9.05 -3.26 52.91
C ARG A 104 -9.42 -3.92 51.56
N TYR A 105 -10.68 -3.88 51.16
CA TYR A 105 -11.13 -4.38 49.86
C TYR A 105 -10.71 -3.42 48.76
N ILE A 106 -10.89 -2.10 48.97
CA ILE A 106 -10.49 -1.05 48.02
C ILE A 106 -8.98 -1.10 47.73
N GLN A 107 -8.14 -1.29 48.76
CA GLN A 107 -6.68 -1.38 48.62
C GLN A 107 -6.19 -2.62 47.87
N LYS A 108 -6.99 -3.70 47.80
CA LYS A 108 -6.65 -4.91 47.02
C LYS A 108 -6.96 -4.75 45.54
N LEU A 109 -7.98 -3.94 45.20
CA LEU A 109 -8.43 -3.75 43.82
C LEU A 109 -7.75 -2.56 43.13
N THR A 110 -7.37 -1.54 43.91
CA THR A 110 -6.64 -0.37 43.41
C THR A 110 -5.34 -0.22 44.20
N PRO A 111 -4.17 -0.43 43.58
CA PRO A 111 -2.90 -0.15 44.24
C PRO A 111 -2.85 1.34 44.55
N ASP A 112 -2.60 1.64 45.82
CA ASP A 112 -2.55 3.01 46.29
C ASP A 112 -1.35 3.74 45.66
N PRO A 113 -1.55 4.89 44.99
CA PRO A 113 -0.45 5.59 44.32
C PRO A 113 0.56 6.21 45.29
N LEU A 114 0.27 6.20 46.60
CA LEU A 114 1.10 6.78 47.63
C LEU A 114 1.88 5.71 48.40
N THR A 115 3.14 6.01 48.69
CA THR A 115 3.91 5.23 49.68
C THR A 115 3.31 5.41 51.08
N SER A 116 3.52 4.44 51.98
CA SER A 116 3.01 4.48 53.37
C SER A 116 3.33 5.80 54.08
N LYS A 117 4.53 6.35 53.89
CA LYS A 117 4.95 7.65 54.45
C LYS A 117 4.16 8.83 53.88
N GLN A 118 3.93 8.84 52.57
CA GLN A 118 3.12 9.88 51.92
C GLN A 118 1.66 9.81 52.36
N ARG A 119 1.13 8.61 52.60
CA ARG A 119 -0.26 8.44 53.06
C ARG A 119 -0.46 8.91 54.49
N MET A 120 0.47 8.60 55.40
CA MET A 120 0.45 9.16 56.76
C MET A 120 0.46 10.68 56.73
N ARG A 121 1.30 11.29 55.88
CA ARG A 121 1.34 12.75 55.71
C ARG A 121 0.02 13.30 55.19
N VAL A 122 -0.63 12.64 54.23
CA VAL A 122 -1.96 13.04 53.74
C VAL A 122 -3.02 12.92 54.84
N GLU A 123 -3.00 11.86 55.63
CA GLU A 123 -3.93 11.68 56.76
C GLU A 123 -3.71 12.74 57.86
N GLU A 124 -2.46 13.13 58.11
CA GLU A 124 -2.12 14.25 59.00
C GLU A 124 -2.65 15.60 58.48
N ILE A 125 -2.56 15.83 57.16
CA ILE A 125 -3.08 17.04 56.52
C ILE A 125 -4.62 17.06 56.56
N ILE A 126 -5.28 15.94 56.23
CA ILE A 126 -6.74 15.81 56.24
C ILE A 126 -7.30 15.93 57.66
N SER A 127 -6.60 15.38 58.66
CA SER A 127 -7.00 15.50 60.07
C SER A 127 -6.74 16.88 60.67
N GLY A 128 -6.18 17.83 59.91
CA GLY A 128 -5.95 19.20 60.34
C GLY A 128 -4.88 19.36 61.42
N ARG A 129 -4.04 18.33 61.64
CA ARG A 129 -3.00 18.32 62.68
C ARG A 129 -1.72 19.04 62.26
N VAL A 130 -1.61 19.43 60.99
CA VAL A 130 -0.42 20.08 60.42
C VAL A 130 -0.67 21.58 60.29
N ASN A 131 0.07 22.38 61.05
CA ASN A 131 0.07 23.84 60.93
C ASN A 131 1.10 24.28 59.87
N PHE A 132 0.64 24.71 58.70
CA PHE A 132 1.50 25.22 57.61
C PHE A 132 2.03 26.65 57.87
N SER A 133 1.77 27.21 59.05
CA SER A 133 1.95 28.65 59.35
C SER A 133 3.36 29.04 59.81
N GLN A 134 4.36 28.17 59.77
CA GLN A 134 5.73 28.54 60.13
C GLN A 134 6.62 28.60 58.88
N LYS A 135 6.95 29.82 58.48
CA LYS A 135 8.08 30.16 57.60
C LYS A 135 9.05 31.03 58.39
#